data_AF-A0A6G3TWK8-F1
#
_entry.id   AF-A0A6G3TWK8-F1
#
_cell.length_a   1.000
_cell.length_b   1.000
_cell.length_c   1.000
_cell.angle_alpha   90.00
_cell.angle_beta   90.00
_cell.angle_gamma   90.00
#
_symmetry.space_group_name_H-M   'P 1'
#
loop_
_entity.id
_entity.type
_entity.pdbx_description
1 polymer ?
#
loop_
_entity_poly.entity_id
_entity_poly.type
_entity_poly.pdbx_seq_one_letter_code
_entity_poly.pdbx_strand_id
1 'polypeptide(L)'
;MPANTDVYSVTLTDRGEPLPLRLGDAPWTIAGEPVPAAVSGGWTGPGTLAVDVVFLETPHRLRITCSLADGTFTAHWLTRPMPPTRLRRLRSPMAQGLSSG
;
A
#
# COMPACT_ATOMS: atom_id res chain seq x y z
N MET A 1 13.65 1.95 -23.09
CA MET A 1 12.50 2.68 -22.52
C MET A 1 13.05 3.55 -21.40
N PRO A 2 12.94 4.90 -21.44
CA PRO A 2 13.29 5.69 -20.27
C PRO A 2 12.38 5.27 -19.11
N ALA A 3 12.95 5.00 -17.94
CA ALA A 3 12.19 4.85 -16.72
C ALA A 3 11.50 6.19 -16.46
N ASN A 4 10.18 6.17 -16.29
CA ASN A 4 9.43 7.36 -15.91
C ASN A 4 9.81 7.70 -14.46
N THR A 5 10.69 8.69 -14.27
CA THR A 5 11.39 9.03 -13.03
C THR A 5 10.52 9.66 -11.93
N ASP A 6 9.20 9.55 -12.04
CA ASP A 6 8.27 10.17 -11.12
C ASP A 6 8.03 9.24 -9.93
N VAL A 7 8.54 9.63 -8.77
CA VAL A 7 8.14 9.03 -7.50
C VAL A 7 6.75 9.54 -7.14
N TYR A 8 5.74 8.70 -7.29
CA TYR A 8 4.37 9.04 -6.90
C TYR A 8 4.13 8.70 -5.43
N SER A 9 3.51 9.63 -4.70
CA SER A 9 3.00 9.36 -3.36
C SER A 9 1.58 8.78 -3.43
N VAL A 10 1.34 7.69 -2.72
CA VAL A 10 0.00 7.11 -2.54
C VAL A 10 -0.29 7.10 -1.05
N THR A 11 -1.45 7.59 -0.63
CA THR A 11 -1.85 7.52 0.79
C THR A 11 -3.12 6.71 0.91
N LEU A 12 -3.07 5.64 1.70
CA LEU A 12 -4.27 4.88 2.06
C LEU A 12 -4.81 5.42 3.38
N THR A 13 -6.04 5.87 3.38
CA THR A 13 -6.70 6.38 4.59
C THR A 13 -7.72 5.35 5.06
N ASP A 14 -7.44 4.71 6.19
CA ASP A 14 -8.34 3.75 6.82
C ASP A 14 -8.85 4.32 8.15
N ARG A 15 -10.15 4.58 8.23
CA ARG A 15 -10.82 5.20 9.40
C ARG A 15 -10.12 6.49 9.88
N GLY A 16 -9.65 7.31 8.94
CA GLY A 16 -8.94 8.56 9.22
C GLY A 16 -7.46 8.41 9.55
N GLU A 17 -6.91 7.18 9.59
CA GLU A 17 -5.49 6.95 9.80
C GLU A 17 -4.78 6.83 8.45
N PRO A 18 -3.86 7.77 8.12
CA PRO A 18 -3.11 7.69 6.88
C PRO A 18 -2.01 6.63 7.00
N LEU A 19 -1.84 5.86 5.93
CA LEU A 19 -0.69 5.01 5.65
C LEU A 19 -0.02 5.55 4.37
N PRO A 20 1.04 6.36 4.50
CA PRO A 20 1.77 6.88 3.35
C PRO A 20 2.59 5.76 2.71
N LEU A 21 2.50 5.67 1.39
CA LEU A 21 3.19 4.72 0.53
C LEU A 21 3.88 5.47 -0.60
N ARG A 22 4.94 4.89 -1.14
CA ARG A 22 5.66 5.43 -2.29
C ARG A 22 5.67 4.41 -3.42
N LEU A 23 5.34 4.88 -4.61
CA LEU A 23 5.60 4.19 -5.86
C LEU A 23 6.85 4.81 -6.47
N GLY A 24 7.94 4.06 -6.47
CA GLY A 24 9.16 4.45 -7.18
C GLY A 24 9.35 3.63 -8.46
N ASP A 25 10.50 3.83 -9.09
CA ASP A 25 10.85 3.23 -10.38
C ASP A 25 11.23 1.75 -10.26
N ALA A 26 11.45 1.26 -9.03
CA ALA A 26 11.72 -0.14 -8.76
C ALA A 26 10.44 -0.98 -8.88
N PRO A 27 10.52 -2.25 -9.31
CA PRO A 27 9.37 -3.15 -9.35
C PRO A 27 8.62 -3.25 -8.01
N TRP A 28 9.33 -3.03 -6.90
CA TRP A 28 8.79 -2.92 -5.56
C TRP A 28 9.50 -1.80 -4.79
N THR A 29 8.73 -0.99 -4.07
CA THR A 29 9.22 0.01 -3.11
C THR A 29 8.79 -0.40 -1.70
N ILE A 30 9.72 -0.38 -0.74
CA ILE A 30 9.45 -0.80 0.64
C ILE A 30 9.37 0.44 1.55
N ALA A 31 8.36 0.47 2.41
CA ALA A 31 8.24 1.39 3.55
C ALA A 31 8.28 0.59 4.85
N GLY A 32 9.15 0.95 5.79
CA GLY A 32 9.29 0.24 7.06
C GLY A 32 8.28 0.65 8.14
N GLU A 33 7.72 1.87 8.07
CA GLU A 33 6.83 2.42 9.10
C GLU A 33 5.72 3.26 8.45
N PRO A 34 4.55 3.42 9.11
CA PRO A 34 4.16 2.84 10.41
C PRO A 34 3.79 1.35 10.33
N VAL A 35 3.73 0.79 9.13
CA VAL A 35 3.47 -0.63 8.86
C VAL A 35 4.44 -1.07 7.77
N PRO A 36 5.28 -2.09 8.01
CA PRO A 36 6.16 -2.62 6.98
C PRO A 36 5.35 -3.09 5.77
N ALA A 37 5.52 -2.42 4.64
CA ALA A 37 4.78 -2.68 3.42
C ALA A 37 5.68 -2.59 2.19
N ALA A 38 5.49 -3.51 1.25
CA ALA A 38 6.02 -3.42 -0.10
C ALA A 38 4.91 -3.02 -1.06
N VAL A 39 5.22 -2.10 -1.96
CA VAL A 39 4.27 -1.51 -2.90
C VAL A 39 4.82 -1.65 -4.31
N SER A 40 3.98 -2.12 -5.21
CA SER A 40 4.24 -2.16 -6.64
C SER A 40 3.05 -1.54 -7.36
N GLY A 41 3.27 -0.91 -8.49
CA GLY A 41 2.16 -0.33 -9.23
C GLY A 41 2.61 0.68 -10.26
N GLY A 42 1.63 1.19 -10.98
CA GLY A 42 1.83 2.17 -12.03
C GLY A 42 0.56 2.40 -12.83
N TRP A 43 0.67 3.33 -13.77
CA TRP A 43 -0.40 3.61 -14.72
C TRP A 43 -0.55 2.44 -15.69
N THR A 44 -1.76 1.90 -15.79
CA THR A 44 -2.10 0.76 -16.67
C THR A 44 -2.81 1.19 -17.95
N GLY A 45 -3.13 2.49 -18.05
CA GLY A 45 -3.76 3.13 -19.19
C GLY A 45 -4.03 4.60 -18.89
N PRO A 46 -4.70 5.34 -19.79
CA PRO A 46 -5.06 6.74 -19.57
C PRO A 46 -5.91 6.88 -18.31
N GLY A 47 -5.35 7.47 -17.26
CA GLY A 47 -6.06 7.77 -16.02
C GLY A 47 -6.39 6.58 -15.12
N THR A 48 -5.85 5.38 -15.35
CA THR A 48 -6.03 4.23 -14.43
C THR A 48 -4.73 3.86 -13.74
N LEU A 49 -4.67 4.07 -12.42
CA LEU A 49 -3.56 3.65 -11.56
C LEU A 49 -3.89 2.30 -10.90
N ALA A 50 -3.01 1.31 -11.03
CA ALA A 50 -3.10 0.04 -10.30
C ALA A 50 -1.95 -0.09 -9.31
N VAL A 51 -2.26 -0.48 -8.08
CA VAL A 51 -1.29 -0.60 -6.98
C VAL A 51 -1.53 -1.90 -6.21
N ASP A 52 -0.49 -2.69 -6.04
CA ASP A 52 -0.44 -3.84 -5.14
C ASP A 52 0.34 -3.47 -3.87
N VAL A 53 -0.26 -3.75 -2.72
CA VAL A 53 0.33 -3.53 -1.39
C VAL A 53 0.43 -4.86 -0.67
N VAL A 54 1.63 -5.22 -0.25
CA VAL A 54 1.95 -6.41 0.55
C VAL A 54 2.36 -5.96 1.94
N PHE A 55 1.62 -6.38 2.95
CA PHE A 55 1.94 -6.08 4.36
C PHE A 55 2.97 -7.10 4.84
N LEU A 56 4.26 -6.72 4.89
CA LEU A 56 5.40 -7.64 4.93
C LEU A 56 5.45 -8.57 6.15
N GLU A 57 4.86 -8.15 7.26
CA GLU A 57 4.84 -8.92 8.51
C GLU A 57 3.59 -9.82 8.64
N THR A 58 2.72 -9.83 7.63
CA THR A 58 1.50 -10.63 7.59
C THR A 58 1.33 -11.26 6.20
N PRO A 59 0.43 -12.24 6.00
CA PRO A 59 0.16 -12.76 4.66
C PRO A 59 -0.72 -11.82 3.81
N HIS A 60 -1.11 -10.65 4.33
CA HIS A 60 -2.17 -9.84 3.75
C HIS A 60 -1.70 -9.04 2.54
N ARG A 61 -2.56 -9.00 1.53
CA ARG A 61 -2.30 -8.36 0.24
C ARG A 61 -3.53 -7.61 -0.24
N LEU A 62 -3.35 -6.35 -0.61
CA LEU A 62 -4.40 -5.46 -1.06
C LEU A 62 -4.07 -4.95 -2.47
N ARG A 63 -5.01 -5.11 -3.40
CA ARG A 63 -4.97 -4.50 -4.72
C ARG A 63 -5.87 -3.28 -4.74
N ILE A 64 -5.37 -2.18 -5.29
CA ILE A 64 -6.08 -0.93 -5.45
C ILE A 64 -6.09 -0.57 -6.93
N THR A 65 -7.24 -0.11 -7.40
CA THR A 65 -7.38 0.48 -8.73
C THR A 65 -8.07 1.82 -8.59
N CYS A 66 -7.46 2.87 -9.14
CA CYS A 66 -8.00 4.23 -9.12
C CYS A 66 -8.26 4.69 -10.56
N SER A 67 -9.49 5.11 -10.86
CA SER A 67 -9.90 5.70 -12.12
C SER A 67 -10.03 7.21 -11.94
N LEU A 68 -9.18 7.98 -12.62
CA LEU A 68 -9.27 9.44 -12.63
C LEU A 68 -10.50 9.92 -13.40
N ALA A 69 -10.87 9.23 -14.49
CA ALA A 69 -12.02 9.58 -15.31
C ALA A 69 -13.33 9.48 -14.51
N ASP A 70 -13.44 8.44 -13.68
CA ASP A 70 -14.63 8.19 -12.87
C ASP A 70 -14.56 8.87 -11.49
N GLY A 71 -13.38 9.35 -11.08
CA GLY A 71 -13.16 9.85 -9.72
C GLY A 71 -13.36 8.79 -8.64
N THR A 72 -13.14 7.51 -8.97
CA THR A 72 -13.40 6.39 -8.05
C THR A 72 -12.14 5.55 -7.82
N PHE A 73 -12.15 4.81 -6.73
CA PHE A 73 -11.19 3.74 -6.51
C PHE A 73 -11.89 2.48 -5.99
N THR A 74 -11.27 1.34 -6.26
CA THR A 74 -11.64 0.05 -5.68
C THR A 74 -10.47 -0.50 -4.88
N ALA A 75 -10.80 -1.22 -3.81
CA ALA A 75 -9.82 -1.86 -2.94
C ALA A 75 -10.24 -3.32 -2.74
N HIS A 76 -9.40 -4.25 -3.18
CA HIS A 76 -9.68 -5.67 -3.20
C HIS A 76 -8.61 -6.46 -2.44
N TRP A 77 -9.01 -7.17 -1.40
CA TRP A 77 -8.12 -8.07 -0.66
C TRP A 77 -7.85 -9.34 -1.46
N LEU A 78 -6.60 -9.59 -1.81
CA LEU A 78 -6.16 -10.90 -2.34
C LEU A 78 -6.04 -11.92 -1.19
N THR A 79 -5.53 -11.46 -0.05
CA THR A 79 -5.51 -12.22 1.20
C THR A 79 -6.01 -11.33 2.33
N ARG A 80 -7.26 -11.54 2.77
CA ARG A 80 -7.95 -10.65 3.72
C ARG A 80 -7.57 -10.95 5.18
N PRO A 81 -7.40 -9.93 6.03
CA PRO A 81 -7.36 -10.10 7.48
C PRO A 81 -8.64 -10.69 8.06
N MET A 82 -8.50 -11.66 8.97
CA MET A 82 -9.61 -12.20 9.74
C MET A 82 -9.29 -12.15 11.25
N PRO A 83 -10.09 -11.44 12.06
CA PRO A 83 -11.21 -10.58 11.68
C PRO A 83 -10.76 -9.34 10.86
N PRO A 84 -11.68 -8.63 10.18
CA PRO A 84 -11.35 -7.35 9.56
C PRO A 84 -10.73 -6.40 10.59
N THR A 85 -9.60 -5.77 10.23
CA THR A 85 -8.81 -4.94 11.12
C THR A 85 -8.34 -3.66 10.42
N ARG A 86 -7.74 -2.75 11.19
CA ARG A 86 -7.17 -1.51 10.65
C ARG A 86 -5.86 -1.81 9.91
N LEU A 87 -5.56 -1.06 8.85
CA LEU A 87 -4.28 -1.21 8.13
C LEU A 87 -3.07 -1.05 9.08
N ARG A 88 -3.14 -0.13 10.05
CA ARG A 88 -2.11 0.07 11.09
C ARG A 88 -1.85 -1.15 11.98
N ARG A 89 -2.78 -2.11 12.01
CA ARG A 89 -2.65 -3.36 12.78
C ARG A 89 -2.10 -4.52 11.95
N LEU A 90 -1.77 -4.30 10.68
CA LEU A 90 -1.15 -5.29 9.80
C LEU A 90 0.39 -5.34 9.93
N ARG A 91 0.90 -4.96 11.10
CA ARG A 91 2.27 -5.18 11.55
C ARG A 91 2.26 -6.26 12.64
N SER A 92 3.38 -6.96 12.78
CA SER A 92 3.58 -7.93 13.85
C SER A 92 3.40 -7.26 15.22
N PRO A 93 2.67 -7.89 16.16
CA PRO A 93 2.60 -7.42 17.54
C PRO A 93 3.98 -7.34 18.21
N MET A 94 4.95 -8.16 17.79
CA MET A 94 6.31 -8.12 18.33
C MET A 94 7.03 -6.82 17.97
N ALA A 95 6.72 -6.23 16.81
CA ALA A 95 7.22 -4.91 16.42
C ALA A 95 6.59 -3.77 17.25
N GLN A 96 5.48 -4.00 17.96
CA GLN A 96 4.88 -3.00 18.86
C GLN A 96 5.57 -2.96 20.24
N GLY A 97 6.28 -4.04 20.61
CA GLY A 97 6.95 -4.18 21.91
C GLY A 97 8.40 -3.68 21.94
N LEU A 98 9.02 -3.45 20.79
CA LEU A 98 10.42 -2.96 20.68
C LEU A 98 10.53 -1.43 20.63
N SER A 99 9.45 -0.70 20.90
CA SER A 99 9.53 0.73 21.22
C SER A 99 9.77 0.91 22.72
N SER A 100 10.98 0.58 23.20
CA SER A 100 11.52 1.02 24.50
C SER A 100 13.02 0.77 24.54
N GLY A 101 13.78 1.85 24.68
CA GLY A 101 15.24 1.90 24.79
C GLY A 101 15.75 3.30 24.50
#